data_AF-A0A3Q9FMZ6-F1
#
_entry.id   AF-A0A3Q9FMZ6-F1
#
_cell.length_a   1.000
_cell.length_b   1.000
_cell.length_c   1.000
_cell.angle_alpha   90.00
_cell.angle_beta   90.00
_cell.angle_gamma   90.00
#
_symmetry.space_group_name_H-M   'P 1'
#
loop_
_entity.id
_entity.type
_entity.pdbx_description
1 polymer ?
#
loop_
_entity_poly.entity_id
_entity_poly.type
_entity_poly.pdbx_seq_one_letter_code
_entity_poly.pdbx_strand_id
1 'polypeptide(L)'
;MRISITKYFISSLYIFLFASCSVEQFDIEKPFSIKIASFREYDNLENAFERVSDMGLEPYTISQNSEEGGKWYHIMIGAERTLEDALSLKMTIEDNHRMSNLEIQNYNKLQKQLMEVEEDEIENYPVTWSALDLVSQLPYTSYYRLKSVKSLHYYQDINHRQSTVSRNISFDLPRGLSIRQFQKNVEEIVEGVYVDPLYGNTVTIHLIKLHEKHKLGDEVAKTIAERILNSKKYNVQKMEAFSSGNNWDMSGHIVTINPKALKSYAVQESGSGLILALVQSTENNVNVLKEMVKLVGEEQSIETYNSVHRLLAALPNNLKTTERLIAVDFSTKESLRGKSALIERGETELEILITDTNRGNLLYQLENFNDESSTDRVFKTRYSSYLNNASVEKVLLGARDAFIYKIRRRNPETRKMGEMPESIVFQNDREIGKISNIKQGIHTDEELVEKLSKFRLGEQYQISEPASAL
;
A
#
# COMPACT_ATOMS: atom_id res chain seq x y z
N MET A 1 -21.31 -49.63 -58.78
CA MET A 1 -20.15 -50.41 -59.26
C MET A 1 -19.13 -49.43 -59.86
N ARG A 2 -17.89 -49.43 -59.34
CA ARG A 2 -16.67 -48.70 -59.79
C ARG A 2 -16.72 -47.17 -59.63
N ILE A 3 -15.98 -46.54 -58.71
CA ILE A 3 -14.51 -46.31 -58.58
C ILE A 3 -13.88 -45.56 -59.76
N SER A 4 -13.43 -44.30 -59.51
CA SER A 4 -12.10 -43.72 -59.80
C SER A 4 -12.20 -42.17 -59.82
N ILE A 5 -11.71 -41.41 -58.82
CA ILE A 5 -10.32 -40.85 -58.67
C ILE A 5 -9.99 -39.91 -59.85
N THR A 6 -9.70 -38.60 -59.73
CA THR A 6 -8.53 -37.94 -59.07
C THR A 6 -8.53 -36.40 -59.29
N LYS A 7 -7.86 -35.64 -58.37
CA LYS A 7 -7.22 -34.28 -58.50
C LYS A 7 -8.19 -33.08 -58.57
N TYR A 8 -8.09 -31.98 -57.81
CA TYR A 8 -7.02 -31.19 -57.15
C TYR A 8 -7.62 -30.62 -55.83
N PHE A 9 -7.02 -30.60 -54.63
CA PHE A 9 -5.74 -30.05 -54.15
C PHE A 9 -5.48 -28.57 -54.49
N ILE A 10 -6.24 -27.66 -53.88
CA ILE A 10 -5.73 -26.34 -53.46
C ILE A 10 -6.26 -26.07 -52.05
N SER A 11 -5.48 -26.52 -51.07
CA SER A 11 -5.55 -26.07 -49.69
C SER A 11 -5.06 -24.62 -49.66
N SER A 12 -5.99 -23.68 -49.56
CA SER A 12 -5.71 -22.28 -49.20
C SER A 12 -5.48 -22.22 -47.69
N LEU A 13 -4.32 -22.72 -47.26
CA LEU A 13 -3.80 -22.55 -45.92
C LEU A 13 -3.30 -21.11 -45.80
N TYR A 14 -4.19 -20.20 -45.39
CA TYR A 14 -3.81 -18.88 -44.87
C TYR A 14 -3.13 -19.12 -43.52
N ILE A 15 -1.83 -19.39 -43.55
CA ILE A 15 -0.97 -19.27 -42.37
C ILE A 15 -0.82 -17.77 -42.11
N PHE A 16 -1.64 -17.23 -41.21
CA PHE A 16 -1.32 -16.00 -40.49
C PHE A 16 -0.11 -16.33 -39.58
N LEU A 17 1.09 -16.15 -40.13
CA LEU A 17 2.32 -16.02 -39.35
C LEU A 17 2.22 -14.68 -38.60
N PHE A 18 1.61 -14.70 -37.42
CA PHE A 18 1.95 -13.72 -36.39
C PHE A 18 3.37 -14.05 -35.94
N ALA A 19 4.36 -13.57 -36.69
CA ALA A 19 5.68 -13.36 -36.11
C ALA A 19 5.48 -12.33 -35.01
N SER A 20 5.41 -12.77 -33.75
CA SER A 20 5.52 -11.86 -32.61
C SER A 20 6.90 -11.24 -32.74
N CYS A 21 6.96 -10.04 -33.30
CA CYS A 21 8.16 -9.23 -33.28
C CYS A 21 8.34 -8.87 -31.80
N SER A 22 9.17 -9.64 -31.08
CA SER A 22 9.53 -9.30 -29.71
C SER A 22 10.15 -7.91 -29.74
N VAL A 23 9.64 -6.99 -28.92
CA VAL A 23 10.19 -5.64 -28.77
C VAL A 23 11.69 -5.78 -28.49
N GLU A 24 12.49 -5.03 -29.25
CA GLU A 24 13.95 -5.10 -29.14
C GLU A 24 14.39 -4.59 -27.75
N GLN A 25 15.17 -5.41 -27.05
CA GLN A 25 15.72 -5.06 -25.73
C GLN A 25 17.16 -4.58 -25.89
N PHE A 26 17.60 -3.70 -24.99
CA PHE A 26 19.00 -3.28 -24.93
C PHE A 26 19.97 -4.45 -24.69
N ASP A 27 21.17 -4.36 -25.26
CA ASP A 27 22.20 -5.39 -25.15
C ASP A 27 23.60 -4.80 -25.28
N ILE A 28 24.61 -5.62 -25.58
CA ILE A 28 25.99 -5.16 -25.75
C ILE A 28 26.13 -4.26 -27.00
N GLU A 29 25.38 -4.51 -28.07
CA GLU A 29 25.44 -3.75 -29.33
C GLU A 29 24.60 -2.46 -29.26
N LYS A 30 23.48 -2.50 -28.55
CA LYS A 30 22.55 -1.40 -28.30
C LYS A 30 22.43 -1.16 -26.79
N PRO A 31 23.45 -0.56 -26.16
CA PRO A 31 23.56 -0.56 -24.71
C PRO A 31 22.69 0.47 -23.99
N PHE A 32 21.98 1.36 -24.69
CA PHE A 32 21.22 2.43 -24.04
C PHE A 32 19.70 2.20 -24.17
N SER A 33 18.97 2.45 -23.10
CA SER A 33 17.50 2.38 -23.08
C SER A 33 16.92 3.39 -22.09
N ILE A 34 15.64 3.73 -22.26
CA ILE A 34 14.94 4.69 -21.41
C ILE A 34 14.10 3.96 -20.38
N LYS A 35 14.43 4.12 -19.11
CA LYS A 35 13.63 3.64 -17.99
C LYS A 35 12.48 4.62 -17.73
N ILE A 36 11.26 4.11 -17.83
CA ILE A 36 10.01 4.84 -17.63
C ILE A 36 9.60 4.85 -16.17
N ALA A 37 9.58 3.68 -15.54
CA ALA A 37 9.14 3.53 -14.15
C ALA A 37 9.85 2.35 -13.49
N SER A 38 9.77 2.29 -12.16
CA SER A 38 10.38 1.24 -11.33
C SER A 38 9.44 0.82 -10.22
N PHE A 39 9.33 -0.49 -10.01
CA PHE A 39 8.38 -1.10 -9.09
C PHE A 39 9.05 -2.17 -8.25
N ARG A 40 8.56 -2.33 -7.03
CA ARG A 40 8.93 -3.44 -6.15
C ARG A 40 8.07 -4.66 -6.39
N GLU A 41 6.80 -4.44 -6.72
CA GLU A 41 5.81 -5.49 -6.95
C GLU A 41 5.53 -5.69 -8.44
N TYR A 42 5.33 -6.93 -8.85
CA TYR A 42 5.04 -7.32 -10.23
C TYR A 42 3.71 -6.73 -10.75
N ASP A 43 2.62 -6.79 -10.00
CA ASP A 43 1.32 -6.29 -10.48
C ASP A 43 1.31 -4.77 -10.73
N ASN A 44 2.06 -4.01 -9.94
CA ASN A 44 2.22 -2.58 -10.19
C ASN A 44 3.01 -2.33 -11.50
N LEU A 45 3.97 -3.21 -11.82
CA LEU A 45 4.68 -3.21 -13.09
C LEU A 45 3.72 -3.54 -14.24
N GLU A 46 2.93 -4.60 -14.12
CA GLU A 46 1.99 -5.05 -15.15
C GLU A 46 0.95 -3.98 -15.50
N ASN A 47 0.26 -3.45 -14.48
CA ASN A 47 -0.72 -2.38 -14.66
C ASN A 47 -0.11 -1.13 -15.35
N ALA A 48 1.12 -0.77 -14.97
CA ALA A 48 1.81 0.35 -15.59
C ALA A 48 2.31 0.04 -17.01
N PHE A 49 2.69 -1.22 -17.28
CA PHE A 49 3.13 -1.69 -18.59
C PHE A 49 2.02 -1.62 -19.62
N GLU A 50 0.83 -2.11 -19.28
CA GLU A 50 -0.37 -2.01 -20.12
C GLU A 50 -0.67 -0.56 -20.46
N ARG A 51 -0.67 0.30 -19.43
CA ARG A 51 -0.93 1.73 -19.61
C ARG A 51 0.09 2.43 -20.50
N VAL A 52 1.39 2.08 -20.40
CA VAL A 52 2.43 2.63 -21.28
C VAL A 52 2.23 2.14 -22.71
N SER A 53 1.85 0.86 -22.89
CA SER A 53 1.54 0.29 -24.21
C SER A 53 0.33 0.96 -24.85
N ASP A 54 -0.72 1.25 -24.07
CA ASP A 54 -1.93 1.96 -24.51
C ASP A 54 -1.66 3.40 -24.98
N MET A 55 -0.53 4.00 -24.56
CA MET A 55 -0.07 5.29 -25.08
C MET A 55 0.54 5.18 -26.49
N GLY A 56 0.59 3.97 -27.08
CA GLY A 56 1.21 3.71 -28.38
C GLY A 56 2.73 3.61 -28.32
N LEU A 57 3.29 3.39 -27.13
CA LEU A 57 4.70 3.13 -26.93
C LEU A 57 4.97 1.63 -27.02
N GLU A 58 6.21 1.24 -27.31
CA GLU A 58 6.64 -0.17 -27.35
C GLU A 58 7.54 -0.49 -26.14
N PRO A 59 6.96 -0.66 -24.94
CA PRO A 59 7.75 -0.97 -23.75
C PRO A 59 8.20 -2.44 -23.70
N TYR A 60 9.23 -2.69 -22.91
CA TYR A 60 9.61 -4.02 -22.42
C TYR A 60 9.95 -3.96 -20.93
N THR A 61 9.95 -5.10 -20.25
CA THR A 61 10.25 -5.18 -18.81
C THR A 61 11.57 -5.88 -18.53
N ILE A 62 12.28 -5.42 -17.50
CA ILE A 62 13.46 -6.10 -16.96
C ILE A 62 13.35 -6.26 -15.44
N SER A 63 13.98 -7.29 -14.91
CA SER A 63 14.17 -7.49 -13.47
C SER A 63 15.64 -7.24 -13.12
N GLN A 64 15.88 -6.50 -12.04
CA GLN A 64 17.21 -6.18 -11.52
C GLN A 64 17.29 -6.58 -10.05
N ASN A 65 18.34 -7.30 -9.65
CA ASN A 65 18.65 -7.56 -8.25
C ASN A 65 20.08 -7.13 -7.93
N SER A 66 20.21 -6.32 -6.89
CA SER A 66 21.50 -5.82 -6.43
C SER A 66 21.68 -6.03 -4.93
N GLU A 67 22.96 -6.14 -4.52
CA GLU A 67 23.30 -6.28 -3.10
C GLU A 67 22.83 -5.09 -2.26
N GLU A 68 22.92 -3.88 -2.83
CA GLU A 68 22.58 -2.62 -2.14
C GLU A 68 21.09 -2.27 -2.23
N GLY A 69 20.46 -2.54 -3.37
CA GLY A 69 19.10 -2.06 -3.67
C GLY A 69 18.00 -3.12 -3.61
N GLY A 70 18.32 -4.40 -3.48
CA GLY A 70 17.34 -5.49 -3.56
C GLY A 70 16.79 -5.71 -4.98
N LYS A 71 15.67 -6.44 -5.08
CA LYS A 71 14.95 -6.72 -6.34
C LYS A 71 14.07 -5.54 -6.76
N TRP A 72 14.14 -5.16 -8.03
CA TRP A 72 13.31 -4.16 -8.69
C TRP A 72 12.87 -4.64 -10.06
N TYR A 73 11.66 -4.25 -10.46
CA TYR A 73 11.18 -4.37 -11.82
C TYR A 73 11.18 -3.00 -12.50
N HIS A 74 11.52 -2.96 -13.78
CA HIS A 74 11.61 -1.73 -14.55
C HIS A 74 10.86 -1.85 -15.87
N ILE A 75 10.17 -0.76 -16.25
CA ILE A 75 9.63 -0.57 -17.60
C ILE A 75 10.65 0.22 -18.41
N MET A 76 11.03 -0.33 -19.55
CA MET A 76 12.05 0.19 -20.44
C MET A 76 11.46 0.48 -21.82
N ILE A 77 12.01 1.45 -22.54
CA ILE A 77 11.66 1.77 -23.93
C ILE A 77 12.93 1.97 -24.75
N GLY A 78 12.95 1.38 -25.93
CA GLY A 78 14.00 1.54 -26.92
C GLY A 78 15.29 0.79 -26.59
N ALA A 79 16.10 0.60 -27.63
CA ALA A 79 17.40 -0.04 -27.57
C ALA A 79 18.33 0.71 -28.54
N GLU A 80 19.09 1.65 -27.99
CA GLU A 80 19.86 2.62 -28.75
C GLU A 80 21.35 2.31 -28.72
N ARG A 81 22.01 2.55 -29.86
CA ARG A 81 23.46 2.32 -30.02
C ARG A 81 24.29 3.41 -29.33
N THR A 82 23.80 4.64 -29.34
CA THR A 82 24.52 5.79 -28.80
C THR A 82 23.74 6.51 -27.72
N LEU A 83 24.46 7.22 -26.85
CA LEU A 83 23.84 8.06 -25.82
C LEU A 83 23.04 9.22 -26.43
N GLU A 84 23.46 9.73 -27.59
CA GLU A 84 22.78 10.82 -28.29
C GLU A 84 21.41 10.37 -28.81
N ASP A 85 21.34 9.18 -29.40
CA ASP A 85 20.07 8.58 -29.86
C ASP A 85 19.11 8.37 -28.68
N ALA A 86 19.62 7.84 -27.55
CA ALA A 86 18.84 7.67 -26.33
C ALA A 86 18.34 9.02 -25.77
N LEU A 87 19.16 10.07 -25.79
CA LEU A 87 18.73 11.41 -25.38
C LEU A 87 17.61 11.95 -26.28
N SER A 88 17.73 11.74 -27.59
CA SER A 88 16.70 12.15 -28.56
C SER A 88 15.38 11.39 -28.34
N LEU A 89 15.44 10.07 -28.14
CA LEU A 89 14.27 9.25 -27.82
C LEU A 89 13.61 9.71 -26.52
N LYS A 90 14.41 9.92 -25.46
CA LYS A 90 13.94 10.43 -24.18
C LYS A 90 13.16 11.74 -24.35
N MET A 91 13.75 12.72 -25.04
CA MET A 91 13.11 14.03 -25.27
C MET A 91 11.78 13.88 -26.03
N THR A 92 11.75 13.00 -27.04
CA THR A 92 10.54 12.71 -27.82
C THR A 92 9.41 12.16 -26.92
N ILE A 93 9.73 11.24 -26.02
CA ILE A 93 8.74 10.66 -25.10
C ILE A 93 8.27 11.70 -24.09
N GLU A 94 9.19 12.47 -23.49
CA GLU A 94 8.86 13.52 -22.53
C GLU A 94 7.95 14.59 -23.15
N ASP A 95 8.22 15.02 -24.38
CA ASP A 95 7.43 16.04 -25.09
C ASP A 95 6.04 15.53 -25.51
N ASN A 96 5.98 14.33 -26.10
CA ASN A 96 4.72 13.78 -26.64
C ASN A 96 3.76 13.32 -25.55
N HIS A 97 4.27 12.78 -24.44
CA HIS A 97 3.45 12.18 -23.40
C HIS A 97 3.43 12.98 -22.09
N ARG A 98 4.16 14.10 -22.00
CA ARG A 98 4.29 14.92 -20.78
C ARG A 98 4.82 14.15 -19.58
N MET A 99 5.60 13.10 -19.84
CA MET A 99 6.34 12.40 -18.80
C MET A 99 7.53 13.25 -18.37
N SER A 100 7.99 13.06 -17.14
CA SER A 100 9.17 13.76 -16.63
C SER A 100 10.03 12.83 -15.80
N ASN A 101 11.33 13.14 -15.73
CA ASN A 101 12.33 12.37 -14.98
C ASN A 101 12.61 10.97 -15.54
N LEU A 102 12.49 10.79 -16.86
CA LEU A 102 12.91 9.55 -17.50
C LEU A 102 14.42 9.36 -17.35
N GLU A 103 14.88 8.13 -17.13
CA GLU A 103 16.30 7.84 -16.89
C GLU A 103 16.90 7.01 -18.02
N ILE A 104 18.07 7.40 -18.52
CA ILE A 104 18.83 6.57 -19.47
C ILE A 104 19.59 5.50 -18.69
N GLN A 105 19.36 4.24 -19.03
CA GLN A 105 20.08 3.09 -18.50
C GLN A 105 21.15 2.61 -19.48
N ASN A 106 22.21 2.01 -18.94
CA ASN A 106 23.29 1.43 -19.74
C ASN A 106 23.45 -0.06 -19.40
N TYR A 107 23.23 -0.91 -20.40
CA TYR A 107 23.32 -2.37 -20.29
C TYR A 107 24.65 -2.82 -19.66
N ASN A 108 25.78 -2.23 -20.06
CA ASN A 108 27.10 -2.62 -19.55
C ASN A 108 27.26 -2.41 -18.04
N LYS A 109 26.48 -1.49 -17.45
CA LYS A 109 26.46 -1.24 -16.00
C LYS A 109 25.52 -2.21 -15.27
N LEU A 110 24.46 -2.67 -15.93
CA LEU A 110 23.39 -3.45 -15.31
C LEU A 110 23.50 -4.96 -15.55
N GLN A 111 24.19 -5.41 -16.59
CA GLN A 111 24.17 -6.81 -17.08
C GLN A 111 24.39 -7.87 -15.99
N LYS A 112 25.20 -7.58 -14.96
CA LYS A 112 25.49 -8.52 -13.86
C LYS A 112 24.37 -8.64 -12.82
N GLN A 113 23.42 -7.72 -12.86
CA GLN A 113 22.30 -7.60 -11.93
C GLN A 113 20.97 -7.94 -12.59
N LEU A 114 20.94 -8.17 -13.91
CA LEU A 114 19.73 -8.54 -14.62
C LEU A 114 19.33 -9.97 -14.29
N MET A 115 18.02 -10.18 -14.11
CA MET A 115 17.40 -11.48 -13.88
C MET A 115 16.21 -11.65 -14.83
N GLU A 116 15.72 -12.87 -14.94
CA GLU A 116 14.43 -13.12 -15.57
C GLU A 116 13.31 -12.43 -14.75
N VAL A 117 12.29 -11.97 -15.46
CA VAL A 117 11.09 -11.43 -14.84
C VAL A 117 10.22 -12.61 -14.43
N GLU A 118 9.97 -12.72 -13.13
CA GLU A 118 9.15 -13.78 -12.55
C GLU A 118 7.85 -13.15 -12.05
N GLU A 119 6.73 -13.77 -12.38
CA GLU A 119 5.42 -13.46 -11.82
C GLU A 119 5.38 -13.87 -10.35
N ASP A 120 4.72 -13.05 -9.51
CA ASP A 120 4.59 -13.33 -8.09
C ASP A 120 3.25 -14.06 -7.83
N GLU A 121 3.30 -15.36 -7.57
CA GLU A 121 2.14 -16.07 -7.01
C GLU A 121 1.92 -15.62 -5.54
N ILE A 122 0.66 -15.34 -5.19
CA ILE A 122 0.28 -14.87 -3.86
C ILE A 122 -0.73 -15.83 -3.23
N GLU A 123 -0.43 -16.25 -2.01
CA GLU A 123 -1.39 -16.93 -1.16
C GLU A 123 -2.47 -15.94 -0.70
N ASN A 124 -3.70 -16.14 -1.17
CA ASN A 124 -4.82 -15.25 -0.87
C ASN A 124 -5.56 -15.74 0.40
N TYR A 125 -5.17 -15.22 1.57
CA TYR A 125 -5.98 -15.37 2.77
C TYR A 125 -6.94 -14.18 2.92
N PRO A 126 -8.25 -14.42 3.10
CA PRO A 126 -9.21 -13.32 3.18
C PRO A 126 -8.99 -12.47 4.44
N VAL A 127 -9.11 -11.15 4.30
CA VAL A 127 -9.18 -10.24 5.44
C VAL A 127 -10.54 -10.45 6.13
N THR A 128 -10.53 -10.59 7.46
CA THR A 128 -11.72 -11.06 8.22
C THR A 128 -12.11 -10.13 9.36
N TRP A 129 -11.37 -9.04 9.59
CA TRP A 129 -11.70 -8.09 10.64
C TRP A 129 -12.75 -7.11 10.15
N SER A 130 -13.96 -7.19 10.72
CA SER A 130 -14.99 -6.16 10.49
C SER A 130 -14.56 -4.76 10.90
N ALA A 131 -13.59 -4.65 11.83
CA ALA A 131 -13.00 -3.36 12.18
C ALA A 131 -12.23 -2.72 11.02
N LEU A 132 -11.90 -3.45 9.95
CA LEU A 132 -11.27 -2.92 8.75
C LEU A 132 -12.28 -2.57 7.65
N ASP A 133 -13.59 -2.79 7.87
CA ASP A 133 -14.60 -2.66 6.82
C ASP A 133 -14.49 -1.35 6.05
N LEU A 134 -14.35 -0.20 6.74
CA LEU A 134 -14.23 1.12 6.08
C LEU A 134 -12.91 1.30 5.34
N VAL A 135 -11.80 0.76 5.87
CA VAL A 135 -10.50 0.72 5.18
C VAL A 135 -10.65 -0.04 3.87
N SER A 136 -11.32 -1.19 3.91
CA SER A 136 -11.64 -2.03 2.75
C SER A 136 -12.66 -1.41 1.79
N GLN A 137 -13.16 -0.19 2.03
CA GLN A 137 -14.00 0.55 1.06
C GLN A 137 -13.22 1.62 0.27
N LEU A 138 -11.94 1.81 0.59
CA LEU A 138 -11.07 2.62 -0.25
C LEU A 138 -10.96 1.97 -1.64
N PRO A 139 -11.02 2.76 -2.73
CA PRO A 139 -11.08 2.20 -4.08
C PRO A 139 -9.77 1.57 -4.52
N TYR A 140 -9.88 0.62 -5.46
CA TYR A 140 -8.79 0.18 -6.31
C TYR A 140 -8.82 0.85 -7.68
N THR A 141 -7.66 1.02 -8.29
CA THR A 141 -7.51 1.43 -9.68
C THR A 141 -6.15 0.97 -10.21
N SER A 142 -6.12 0.40 -11.42
CA SER A 142 -4.88 0.01 -12.09
C SER A 142 -4.00 1.22 -12.48
N TYR A 143 -4.58 2.43 -12.54
CA TYR A 143 -3.85 3.63 -12.95
C TYR A 143 -2.97 4.21 -11.83
N TYR A 144 -3.29 3.93 -10.57
CA TYR A 144 -2.59 4.48 -9.42
C TYR A 144 -2.09 3.38 -8.52
N ARG A 145 -0.85 3.54 -8.03
CA ARG A 145 -0.36 2.74 -6.91
C ARG A 145 -0.83 3.35 -5.61
N LEU A 146 -1.14 2.52 -4.64
CA LEU A 146 -1.38 2.97 -3.29
C LEU A 146 -0.04 3.32 -2.61
N LYS A 147 0.05 4.53 -2.04
CA LYS A 147 1.23 5.01 -1.31
C LYS A 147 1.07 4.88 0.20
N SER A 148 -0.12 5.18 0.73
CA SER A 148 -0.38 5.05 2.18
C SER A 148 -1.84 4.94 2.50
N VAL A 149 -2.16 4.28 3.61
CA VAL A 149 -3.48 4.22 4.23
C VAL A 149 -3.36 4.54 5.70
N LYS A 150 -4.23 5.41 6.20
CA LYS A 150 -4.29 5.73 7.63
C LYS A 150 -5.72 5.58 8.10
N SER A 151 -5.92 4.92 9.24
CA SER A 151 -7.22 4.89 9.92
C SER A 151 -7.08 5.27 11.39
N LEU A 152 -8.10 5.96 11.93
CA LEU A 152 -8.32 6.15 13.35
C LEU A 152 -9.77 5.82 13.72
N HIS A 153 -9.95 4.90 14.66
CA HIS A 153 -11.24 4.56 15.25
C HIS A 153 -11.47 5.32 16.55
N TYR A 154 -12.56 6.07 16.64
CA TYR A 154 -12.88 6.88 17.80
C TYR A 154 -13.81 6.15 18.77
N TYR A 155 -13.32 5.90 19.98
CA TYR A 155 -14.10 5.37 21.09
C TYR A 155 -14.19 6.41 22.21
N GLN A 156 -15.34 6.46 22.89
CA GLN A 156 -15.60 7.46 23.93
C GLN A 156 -14.65 7.33 25.14
N ASP A 157 -14.19 6.12 25.41
CA ASP A 157 -13.32 5.77 26.54
C ASP A 157 -11.82 5.76 26.18
N ILE A 158 -11.45 6.03 24.92
CA ILE A 158 -10.07 5.98 24.44
C ILE A 158 -9.53 7.37 24.15
N ASN A 159 -8.34 7.67 24.67
CA ASN A 159 -7.63 8.92 24.41
C ASN A 159 -6.53 8.72 23.37
N HIS A 160 -6.78 9.14 22.12
CA HIS A 160 -5.82 9.05 21.00
C HIS A 160 -4.51 9.82 21.20
N ARG A 161 -4.44 10.76 22.14
CA ARG A 161 -3.18 11.44 22.50
C ARG A 161 -2.30 10.57 23.41
N GLN A 162 -2.91 9.55 24.01
CA GLN A 162 -2.34 8.46 24.81
C GLN A 162 -1.19 7.74 24.10
N SER A 163 -1.43 7.24 22.88
CA SER A 163 -0.48 6.43 22.11
C SER A 163 0.38 7.27 21.17
N THR A 164 1.66 6.92 21.03
CA THR A 164 2.57 7.57 20.09
C THR A 164 2.15 7.32 18.65
N VAL A 165 1.69 6.10 18.33
CA VAL A 165 1.23 5.70 17.00
C VAL A 165 0.01 6.53 16.59
N SER A 166 -1.09 6.43 17.33
CA SER A 166 -2.32 7.19 17.03
C SER A 166 -2.14 8.72 17.06
N ARG A 167 -1.19 9.22 17.86
CA ARG A 167 -0.88 10.67 17.92
C ARG A 167 -0.13 11.15 16.69
N ASN A 168 0.67 10.28 16.08
CA ASN A 168 1.49 10.61 14.91
C ASN A 168 0.72 10.48 13.59
N ILE A 169 -0.43 9.79 13.60
CA ILE A 169 -1.33 9.75 12.44
C ILE A 169 -1.87 11.16 12.17
N SER A 170 -1.51 11.66 10.99
CA SER A 170 -1.92 12.96 10.49
C SER A 170 -2.56 12.79 9.12
N PHE A 171 -3.74 13.39 8.99
CA PHE A 171 -4.55 13.39 7.79
C PHE A 171 -4.34 14.69 7.02
N ASP A 172 -4.14 14.60 5.71
CA ASP A 172 -4.11 15.72 4.77
C ASP A 172 -5.54 16.10 4.36
N LEU A 173 -6.28 16.70 5.29
CA LEU A 173 -7.66 17.11 5.07
C LEU A 173 -7.75 18.29 4.09
N PRO A 174 -8.86 18.42 3.33
CA PRO A 174 -9.13 19.60 2.52
C PRO A 174 -9.02 20.92 3.27
N ARG A 175 -8.77 21.99 2.51
CA ARG A 175 -8.56 23.33 3.04
C ARG A 175 -9.72 23.78 3.93
N GLY A 176 -9.42 24.34 5.10
CA GLY A 176 -10.44 24.83 6.05
C GLY A 176 -11.00 23.76 6.99
N LEU A 177 -10.65 22.49 6.77
CA LEU A 177 -11.04 21.39 7.65
C LEU A 177 -9.92 21.05 8.63
N SER A 178 -10.30 20.48 9.77
CA SER A 178 -9.35 19.95 10.75
C SER A 178 -9.96 18.77 11.47
N ILE A 179 -9.12 17.81 11.89
CA ILE A 179 -9.60 16.59 12.53
C ILE A 179 -10.44 16.85 13.78
N ARG A 180 -10.14 17.93 14.52
CA ARG A 180 -10.88 18.35 15.72
C ARG A 180 -12.37 18.58 15.48
N GLN A 181 -12.77 18.91 14.25
CA GLN A 181 -14.17 19.09 13.86
C GLN A 181 -14.93 17.75 13.82
N PHE A 182 -14.21 16.66 13.52
CA PHE A 182 -14.77 15.33 13.35
C PHE A 182 -14.75 14.50 14.64
N GLN A 183 -13.74 14.66 15.51
CA GLN A 183 -13.48 13.80 16.67
C GLN A 183 -14.67 13.41 17.59
N LYS A 184 -15.75 14.18 17.65
CA LYS A 184 -16.94 13.89 18.48
C LYS A 184 -18.15 13.38 17.69
N ASN A 185 -18.04 13.36 16.37
CA ASN A 185 -19.14 13.12 15.43
C ASN A 185 -18.90 11.88 14.57
N VAL A 186 -17.76 11.24 14.70
CA VAL A 186 -17.29 10.18 13.80
C VAL A 186 -16.90 8.95 14.59
N GLU A 187 -17.15 7.79 13.99
CA GLU A 187 -16.70 6.48 14.45
C GLU A 187 -15.30 6.19 13.94
N GLU A 188 -15.02 6.57 12.69
CA GLU A 188 -13.78 6.25 12.02
C GLU A 188 -13.46 7.29 10.95
N ILE A 189 -12.17 7.56 10.77
CA ILE A 189 -11.63 8.34 9.65
C ILE A 189 -10.56 7.49 8.98
N VAL A 190 -10.70 7.28 7.68
CA VAL A 190 -9.75 6.60 6.81
C VAL A 190 -9.23 7.58 5.76
N GLU A 191 -7.93 7.56 5.48
CA GLU A 191 -7.29 8.27 4.37
C GLU A 191 -6.50 7.29 3.50
N GLY A 192 -6.79 7.25 2.21
CA GLY A 192 -5.97 6.58 1.20
C GLY A 192 -5.25 7.62 0.33
N VAL A 193 -3.95 7.43 0.12
CA VAL A 193 -3.12 8.27 -0.76
C VAL A 193 -2.64 7.43 -1.93
N TYR A 194 -2.98 7.86 -3.13
CA TYR A 194 -2.74 7.19 -4.40
C TYR A 194 -1.76 8.02 -5.23
N VAL A 195 -0.81 7.38 -5.90
CA VAL A 195 0.20 8.05 -6.72
C VAL A 195 0.16 7.48 -8.13
N ASP A 196 0.12 8.35 -9.12
CA ASP A 196 0.32 7.96 -10.50
C ASP A 196 1.80 7.61 -10.72
N PRO A 197 2.16 6.37 -11.06
CA PRO A 197 3.56 5.97 -11.17
C PRO A 197 4.28 6.58 -12.38
N LEU A 198 3.55 7.08 -13.39
CA LEU A 198 4.12 7.66 -14.61
C LEU A 198 4.30 9.18 -14.49
N TYR A 199 3.34 9.86 -13.85
CA TYR A 199 3.33 11.33 -13.76
C TYR A 199 3.66 11.87 -12.37
N GLY A 200 3.60 11.04 -11.32
CA GLY A 200 3.83 11.45 -9.94
C GLY A 200 2.68 12.24 -9.30
N ASN A 201 1.56 12.40 -10.00
CA ASN A 201 0.38 13.07 -9.46
C ASN A 201 -0.24 12.23 -8.34
N THR A 202 -0.59 12.89 -7.25
CA THR A 202 -1.22 12.26 -6.08
C THR A 202 -2.71 12.59 -6.02
N VAL A 203 -3.52 11.57 -5.70
CA VAL A 203 -4.91 11.70 -5.27
C VAL A 203 -5.01 11.26 -3.81
N THR A 204 -5.77 12.00 -3.00
CA THR A 204 -6.05 11.66 -1.60
C THR A 204 -7.55 11.52 -1.43
N ILE A 205 -7.97 10.41 -0.85
CA ILE A 205 -9.36 10.08 -0.54
C ILE A 205 -9.49 9.94 0.97
N HIS A 206 -10.46 10.63 1.57
CA HIS A 206 -10.87 10.41 2.94
C HIS A 206 -12.25 9.76 2.95
N LEU A 207 -12.41 8.69 3.69
CA LEU A 207 -13.72 8.12 4.04
C LEU A 207 -13.95 8.35 5.54
N ILE A 208 -15.07 8.96 5.88
CA ILE A 208 -15.38 9.36 7.25
C ILE A 208 -16.73 8.75 7.61
N LYS A 209 -16.72 7.83 8.57
CA LYS A 209 -17.94 7.21 9.10
C LYS A 209 -18.45 8.04 10.27
N LEU A 210 -19.65 8.59 10.13
CA LEU A 210 -20.32 9.42 11.12
C LEU A 210 -21.05 8.54 12.15
N HIS A 211 -21.15 9.03 13.38
CA HIS A 211 -22.13 8.47 14.33
C HIS A 211 -23.55 8.78 13.84
N GLU A 212 -24.50 7.89 14.09
CA GLU A 212 -25.93 8.12 13.78
C GLU A 212 -26.48 9.44 14.33
N LYS A 213 -25.98 9.89 15.51
CA LYS A 213 -26.38 11.13 16.17
C LYS A 213 -25.29 12.20 16.11
N HIS A 214 -24.72 12.45 14.93
CA HIS A 214 -23.73 13.50 14.72
C HIS A 214 -24.35 14.91 14.75
N LYS A 215 -23.52 15.94 14.99
CA LYS A 215 -23.93 17.36 15.07
C LYS A 215 -23.48 18.19 13.87
N LEU A 216 -23.32 17.54 12.71
CA LEU A 216 -22.81 18.18 11.49
C LEU A 216 -23.91 18.75 10.58
N GLY A 217 -25.18 18.62 10.98
CA GLY A 217 -26.35 19.04 10.20
C GLY A 217 -26.85 17.95 9.25
N ASP A 218 -28.00 18.16 8.63
CA ASP A 218 -28.66 17.17 7.77
C ASP A 218 -28.04 17.08 6.37
N GLU A 219 -27.47 18.18 5.86
CA GLU A 219 -26.71 18.24 4.59
C GLU A 219 -25.21 18.38 4.90
N VAL A 220 -24.57 17.29 5.31
CA VAL A 220 -23.17 17.29 5.78
C VAL A 220 -22.23 17.66 4.63
N ALA A 221 -22.42 17.07 3.46
CA ALA A 221 -21.58 17.33 2.29
C ALA A 221 -21.58 18.81 1.90
N LYS A 222 -22.75 19.46 1.92
CA LYS A 222 -22.87 20.90 1.64
C LYS A 222 -22.20 21.74 2.73
N THR A 223 -22.44 21.42 4.00
CA THR A 223 -21.83 22.12 5.13
C THR A 223 -20.29 22.08 5.06
N ILE A 224 -19.73 20.94 4.67
CA ILE A 224 -18.29 20.76 4.49
C ILE A 224 -17.80 21.50 3.23
N ALA A 225 -18.52 21.42 2.12
CA ALA A 225 -18.19 22.12 0.87
C ALA A 225 -18.14 23.65 1.07
N GLU A 226 -19.14 24.22 1.75
CA GLU A 226 -19.19 25.65 2.08
C GLU A 226 -18.03 26.07 2.99
N ARG A 227 -17.59 25.22 3.92
CA ARG A 227 -16.41 25.49 4.75
C ARG A 227 -15.12 25.55 3.94
N ILE A 228 -14.95 24.66 2.96
CA ILE A 228 -13.80 24.70 2.06
C ILE A 228 -13.83 25.98 1.23
N LEU A 229 -14.97 26.27 0.60
CA LEU A 229 -15.21 27.43 -0.24
C LEU A 229 -14.91 28.74 0.52
N ASN A 230 -15.40 28.86 1.75
CA ASN A 230 -15.30 30.05 2.60
C ASN A 230 -14.09 30.04 3.54
N SER A 231 -13.14 29.11 3.37
CA SER A 231 -12.00 28.98 4.28
C SER A 231 -11.10 30.22 4.29
N LYS A 232 -11.05 30.97 3.19
CA LYS A 232 -10.50 32.33 3.06
C LYS A 232 -11.23 33.07 1.93
N LYS A 233 -10.85 34.33 1.69
CA LYS A 233 -11.22 35.07 0.48
C LYS A 233 -10.29 34.66 -0.67
N TYR A 234 -10.85 34.09 -1.72
CA TYR A 234 -10.15 33.61 -2.92
C TYR A 234 -10.66 34.37 -4.16
N ASN A 235 -9.86 34.53 -5.22
CA ASN A 235 -10.34 35.19 -6.44
C ASN A 235 -11.26 34.28 -7.28
N VAL A 236 -11.11 32.96 -7.12
CA VAL A 236 -11.95 31.93 -7.71
C VAL A 236 -12.55 31.14 -6.56
N GLN A 237 -13.88 31.10 -6.53
CA GLN A 237 -14.70 30.34 -5.60
C GLN A 237 -15.88 29.79 -6.40
N LYS A 238 -15.87 28.49 -6.65
CA LYS A 238 -16.92 27.81 -7.41
C LYS A 238 -17.35 26.57 -6.65
N MET A 239 -18.65 26.33 -6.62
CA MET A 239 -19.25 25.13 -6.05
C MET A 239 -20.30 24.61 -7.02
N GLU A 240 -20.21 23.34 -7.39
CA GLU A 240 -21.13 22.69 -8.33
C GLU A 240 -21.64 21.40 -7.74
N ALA A 241 -22.93 21.13 -7.86
CA ALA A 241 -23.51 19.87 -7.44
C ALA A 241 -22.98 18.72 -8.33
N PHE A 242 -22.73 17.56 -7.71
CA PHE A 242 -22.26 16.36 -8.37
C PHE A 242 -22.74 15.12 -7.64
N SER A 243 -23.31 14.17 -8.38
CA SER A 243 -23.60 12.82 -7.90
C SER A 243 -22.75 11.83 -8.68
N SER A 244 -22.19 10.86 -7.98
CA SER A 244 -21.30 9.86 -8.56
C SER A 244 -22.07 8.70 -9.19
N GLY A 245 -23.22 8.33 -8.61
CA GLY A 245 -23.98 7.15 -9.00
C GLY A 245 -23.25 5.85 -8.70
N ASN A 246 -22.44 5.82 -7.64
CA ASN A 246 -21.79 4.61 -7.12
C ASN A 246 -22.75 3.76 -6.27
N ASN A 247 -22.32 2.59 -5.82
CA ASN A 247 -23.15 1.68 -5.00
C ASN A 247 -23.65 2.27 -3.67
N TRP A 248 -23.10 3.39 -3.23
CA TRP A 248 -23.52 4.11 -2.02
C TRP A 248 -24.46 5.29 -2.28
N ASP A 249 -24.90 5.46 -3.53
CA ASP A 249 -25.74 6.56 -3.99
C ASP A 249 -25.18 7.93 -3.58
N MET A 250 -23.86 8.10 -3.68
CA MET A 250 -23.20 9.29 -3.16
C MET A 250 -23.55 10.55 -3.96
N SER A 251 -23.79 11.64 -3.21
CA SER A 251 -24.12 12.95 -3.76
C SER A 251 -23.49 14.08 -2.97
N GLY A 252 -23.29 15.23 -3.61
CA GLY A 252 -22.67 16.37 -2.95
C GLY A 252 -22.16 17.40 -3.94
N HIS A 253 -20.93 17.86 -3.75
CA HIS A 253 -20.42 19.06 -4.40
C HIS A 253 -18.96 18.91 -4.83
N ILE A 254 -18.61 19.57 -5.93
CA ILE A 254 -17.24 19.87 -6.33
C ILE A 254 -16.97 21.33 -6.01
N VAL A 255 -15.91 21.58 -5.24
CA VAL A 255 -15.50 22.91 -4.80
C VAL A 255 -14.17 23.25 -5.44
N THR A 256 -14.11 24.35 -6.17
CA THR A 256 -12.87 24.86 -6.77
C THR A 256 -12.51 26.23 -6.17
N ILE A 257 -11.30 26.32 -5.64
CA ILE A 257 -10.74 27.54 -5.04
C ILE A 257 -9.33 27.82 -5.59
N ASN A 258 -8.84 29.06 -5.48
CA ASN A 258 -7.47 29.42 -5.89
C ASN A 258 -6.62 30.02 -4.74
N PRO A 259 -6.14 29.20 -3.78
CA PRO A 259 -5.28 29.71 -2.71
C PRO A 259 -3.94 30.28 -3.20
N LYS A 260 -3.35 29.67 -4.24
CA LYS A 260 -2.13 30.11 -4.94
C LYS A 260 -2.17 29.64 -6.40
N ALA A 261 -2.53 28.36 -6.56
CA ALA A 261 -2.95 27.74 -7.81
C ALA A 261 -4.39 27.23 -7.63
N LEU A 262 -5.08 26.94 -8.74
CA LEU A 262 -6.40 26.31 -8.70
C LEU A 262 -6.30 24.95 -7.99
N LYS A 263 -7.26 24.70 -7.10
CA LYS A 263 -7.44 23.42 -6.41
C LYS A 263 -8.91 23.07 -6.43
N SER A 264 -9.21 21.82 -6.71
CA SER A 264 -10.56 21.28 -6.70
C SER A 264 -10.68 20.15 -5.68
N TYR A 265 -11.84 20.05 -5.06
CA TYR A 265 -12.17 19.08 -4.03
C TYR A 265 -13.54 18.49 -4.36
N ALA A 266 -13.69 17.17 -4.31
CA ALA A 266 -15.00 16.54 -4.28
C ALA A 266 -15.39 16.24 -2.84
N VAL A 267 -16.63 16.57 -2.48
CA VAL A 267 -17.21 16.37 -1.16
C VAL A 267 -18.55 15.69 -1.35
N GLN A 268 -18.67 14.43 -0.96
CA GLN A 268 -19.90 13.67 -1.12
C GLN A 268 -20.31 12.95 0.15
N GLU A 269 -21.62 12.82 0.36
CA GLU A 269 -22.22 11.99 1.39
C GLU A 269 -22.97 10.82 0.76
N SER A 270 -22.96 9.67 1.44
CA SER A 270 -23.73 8.48 1.03
C SER A 270 -25.23 8.74 1.14
N GLY A 271 -26.04 7.96 0.43
CA GLY A 271 -27.50 8.01 0.54
C GLY A 271 -28.02 7.75 1.97
N SER A 272 -27.26 7.06 2.80
CA SER A 272 -27.54 6.87 4.24
C SER A 272 -27.26 8.11 5.09
N GLY A 273 -26.49 9.08 4.59
CA GLY A 273 -26.00 10.23 5.35
C GLY A 273 -24.93 9.91 6.39
N LEU A 274 -24.47 8.66 6.48
CA LEU A 274 -23.53 8.20 7.52
C LEU A 274 -22.08 8.09 7.05
N ILE A 275 -21.80 8.22 5.75
CA ILE A 275 -20.45 8.18 5.21
C ILE A 275 -20.20 9.43 4.39
N LEU A 276 -19.09 10.11 4.68
CA LEU A 276 -18.61 11.26 3.93
C LEU A 276 -17.31 10.90 3.19
N ALA A 277 -17.29 11.11 1.88
CA ALA A 277 -16.11 10.98 1.03
C ALA A 277 -15.55 12.36 0.67
N LEU A 278 -14.25 12.57 0.92
CA LEU A 278 -13.52 13.77 0.52
C LEU A 278 -12.39 13.39 -0.43
N VAL A 279 -12.39 13.90 -1.65
CA VAL A 279 -11.36 13.60 -2.65
C VAL A 279 -10.67 14.88 -3.07
N GLN A 280 -9.34 14.85 -3.08
CA GLN A 280 -8.50 15.93 -3.59
C GLN A 280 -7.40 15.36 -4.47
N SER A 281 -6.94 16.16 -5.43
CA SER A 281 -5.83 15.82 -6.29
C SER A 281 -4.82 16.96 -6.32
N THR A 282 -3.55 16.59 -6.47
CA THR A 282 -2.47 17.53 -6.77
C THR A 282 -2.56 18.07 -8.20
N GLU A 283 -3.12 17.27 -9.12
CA GLU A 283 -3.52 17.72 -10.43
C GLU A 283 -4.87 18.43 -10.32
N ASN A 284 -4.96 19.67 -10.79
CA ASN A 284 -6.24 20.40 -10.81
C ASN A 284 -7.11 19.91 -11.98
N ASN A 285 -7.53 18.65 -11.90
CA ASN A 285 -8.35 17.98 -12.89
C ASN A 285 -9.63 17.44 -12.24
N VAL A 286 -10.75 18.07 -12.55
CA VAL A 286 -12.05 17.71 -11.98
C VAL A 286 -12.51 16.33 -12.43
N ASN A 287 -12.10 15.86 -13.61
CA ASN A 287 -12.51 14.54 -14.11
C ASN A 287 -11.87 13.43 -13.26
N VAL A 288 -10.59 13.56 -12.91
CA VAL A 288 -9.90 12.64 -12.00
C VAL A 288 -10.65 12.54 -10.66
N LEU A 289 -11.10 13.66 -10.10
CA LEU A 289 -11.87 13.64 -8.86
C LEU A 289 -13.20 12.88 -9.03
N LYS A 290 -13.92 13.13 -10.13
CA LYS A 290 -15.19 12.46 -10.41
C LYS A 290 -15.02 10.96 -10.62
N GLU A 291 -13.97 10.55 -11.32
CA GLU A 291 -13.64 9.14 -11.56
C GLU A 291 -13.29 8.44 -10.26
N MET A 292 -12.41 9.01 -9.44
CA MET A 292 -11.99 8.41 -8.18
C MET A 292 -13.14 8.28 -7.17
N VAL A 293 -14.06 9.24 -7.13
CA VAL A 293 -15.25 9.16 -6.27
C VAL A 293 -16.22 8.08 -6.74
N LYS A 294 -16.35 7.85 -8.04
CA LYS A 294 -17.21 6.76 -8.57
C LYS A 294 -16.76 5.38 -8.14
N LEU A 295 -15.47 5.20 -7.89
CA LEU A 295 -14.89 3.93 -7.46
C LEU A 295 -15.10 3.65 -5.97
N VAL A 296 -15.52 4.64 -5.17
CA VAL A 296 -15.74 4.47 -3.73
C VAL A 296 -16.95 3.57 -3.50
N GLY A 297 -16.77 2.51 -2.70
CA GLY A 297 -17.82 1.55 -2.37
C GLY A 297 -18.13 0.51 -3.46
N GLU A 298 -17.27 0.41 -4.48
CA GLU A 298 -17.36 -0.63 -5.52
C GLU A 298 -16.77 -1.97 -5.05
N GLU A 299 -17.05 -3.06 -5.79
CA GLU A 299 -16.63 -4.42 -5.42
C GLU A 299 -15.09 -4.57 -5.32
N GLN A 300 -14.36 -3.94 -6.24
CA GLN A 300 -12.90 -3.89 -6.17
C GLN A 300 -12.46 -2.80 -5.19
N SER A 301 -11.71 -3.20 -4.18
CA SER A 301 -11.26 -2.34 -3.11
C SER A 301 -9.76 -2.38 -2.92
N ILE A 302 -9.28 -1.64 -1.93
CA ILE A 302 -7.87 -1.56 -1.60
C ILE A 302 -7.20 -2.93 -1.33
N GLU A 303 -7.97 -3.96 -1.00
CA GLU A 303 -7.48 -5.33 -0.84
C GLU A 303 -7.08 -5.98 -2.18
N THR A 304 -7.42 -5.38 -3.31
CA THR A 304 -6.93 -5.78 -4.63
C THR A 304 -5.46 -5.35 -4.85
N TYR A 305 -4.92 -4.43 -4.04
CA TYR A 305 -3.48 -4.17 -4.06
C TYR A 305 -2.73 -5.27 -3.30
N ASN A 306 -1.87 -6.01 -3.99
CA ASN A 306 -1.15 -7.16 -3.43
C ASN A 306 -0.38 -6.90 -2.14
N SER A 307 0.33 -5.77 -2.02
CA SER A 307 1.03 -5.40 -0.77
C SER A 307 0.08 -5.26 0.40
N VAL A 308 -1.07 -4.62 0.17
CA VAL A 308 -2.10 -4.44 1.19
C VAL A 308 -2.73 -5.77 1.55
N HIS A 309 -3.12 -6.54 0.52
CA HIS A 309 -3.70 -7.85 0.69
C HIS A 309 -2.80 -8.72 1.55
N ARG A 310 -1.52 -8.89 1.18
CA ARG A 310 -0.54 -9.71 1.91
C ARG A 310 -0.45 -9.31 3.38
N LEU A 311 -0.24 -8.03 3.65
CA LEU A 311 -0.05 -7.54 5.02
C LEU A 311 -1.33 -7.67 5.88
N LEU A 312 -2.51 -7.43 5.31
CA LEU A 312 -3.78 -7.62 6.03
C LEU A 312 -4.15 -9.11 6.17
N ALA A 313 -3.83 -9.91 5.17
CA ALA A 313 -4.01 -11.36 5.12
C ALA A 313 -3.17 -12.06 6.20
N ALA A 314 -1.96 -11.57 6.49
CA ALA A 314 -1.10 -12.11 7.54
C ALA A 314 -1.70 -11.98 8.96
N LEU A 315 -2.65 -11.07 9.16
CA LEU A 315 -3.27 -10.85 10.47
C LEU A 315 -4.09 -12.07 10.94
N PRO A 316 -4.28 -12.24 12.27
CA PRO A 316 -5.20 -13.22 12.82
C PRO A 316 -6.61 -13.12 12.26
N ASN A 317 -7.38 -14.21 12.24
CA ASN A 317 -8.76 -14.19 11.71
C ASN A 317 -9.71 -13.25 12.48
N ASN A 318 -9.51 -13.08 13.79
CA ASN A 318 -10.38 -12.25 14.61
C ASN A 318 -9.61 -11.62 15.76
N LEU A 319 -10.04 -10.43 16.16
CA LEU A 319 -9.68 -9.83 17.44
C LEU A 319 -10.35 -10.59 18.58
N LYS A 320 -9.68 -10.66 19.75
CA LYS A 320 -10.36 -11.13 20.98
C LYS A 320 -11.47 -10.13 21.34
N THR A 321 -12.48 -10.58 22.08
CA THR A 321 -13.60 -9.69 22.52
C THR A 321 -13.14 -8.53 23.40
N THR A 322 -11.96 -8.63 24.01
CA THR A 322 -11.31 -7.60 24.82
C THR A 322 -10.52 -6.59 24.00
N GLU A 323 -10.31 -6.86 22.71
CA GLU A 323 -9.44 -6.10 21.82
C GLU A 323 -10.23 -5.19 20.90
N ARG A 324 -9.72 -3.96 20.74
CA ARG A 324 -10.27 -2.96 19.82
C ARG A 324 -9.17 -2.41 18.93
N LEU A 325 -9.43 -2.38 17.62
CA LEU A 325 -8.58 -1.70 16.65
C LEU A 325 -8.68 -0.20 16.86
N ILE A 326 -7.55 0.46 17.06
CA ILE A 326 -7.49 1.91 17.33
C ILE A 326 -6.98 2.67 16.12
N ALA A 327 -5.98 2.11 15.45
CA ALA A 327 -5.32 2.75 14.33
C ALA A 327 -4.72 1.75 13.36
N VAL A 328 -4.71 2.14 12.09
CA VAL A 328 -4.01 1.46 10.99
C VAL A 328 -3.12 2.50 10.31
N ASP A 329 -1.87 2.14 10.02
CA ASP A 329 -0.94 2.95 9.23
C ASP A 329 -0.20 2.03 8.26
N PHE A 330 -0.65 2.00 7.01
CA PHE A 330 0.05 1.35 5.90
C PHE A 330 0.82 2.40 5.13
N SER A 331 2.06 2.11 4.75
CA SER A 331 2.83 3.03 3.90
C SER A 331 3.85 2.33 3.02
N THR A 332 4.16 2.95 1.89
CA THR A 332 5.36 2.64 1.10
C THR A 332 6.56 3.40 1.69
N LYS A 333 7.62 2.66 2.03
CA LYS A 333 8.83 3.19 2.65
C LYS A 333 9.61 4.12 1.71
N GLU A 334 9.91 5.32 2.22
CA GLU A 334 10.77 6.31 1.54
C GLU A 334 12.19 6.37 2.16
N SER A 335 12.53 5.47 3.10
CA SER A 335 13.75 5.61 3.90
C SER A 335 15.02 5.66 3.04
N LEU A 336 15.87 6.65 3.33
CA LEU A 336 17.22 6.81 2.77
C LEU A 336 18.30 6.67 3.85
N ARG A 337 17.94 6.26 5.07
CA ARG A 337 18.83 6.24 6.24
C ARG A 337 18.81 4.90 6.94
N GLY A 338 20.00 4.36 7.21
CA GLY A 338 20.19 3.03 7.81
C GLY A 338 20.97 2.11 6.89
N LYS A 339 21.53 1.04 7.45
CA LYS A 339 22.39 0.09 6.71
C LYS A 339 21.62 -0.69 5.63
N SER A 340 20.32 -0.85 5.81
CA SER A 340 19.41 -1.58 4.91
C SER A 340 18.46 -0.67 4.12
N ALA A 341 18.59 0.65 4.23
CA ALA A 341 17.56 1.58 3.75
C ALA A 341 17.30 1.50 2.24
N LEU A 342 18.32 1.25 1.43
CA LEU A 342 18.18 1.12 -0.03
C LEU A 342 17.43 -0.17 -0.43
N ILE A 343 17.61 -1.25 0.32
CA ILE A 343 16.86 -2.51 0.14
C ILE A 343 15.39 -2.29 0.51
N GLU A 344 15.12 -1.51 1.56
CA GLU A 344 13.76 -1.26 2.06
C GLU A 344 13.01 -0.19 1.28
N ARG A 345 13.69 0.64 0.48
CA ARG A 345 13.05 1.73 -0.25
C ARG A 345 12.01 1.19 -1.23
N GLY A 346 10.78 1.69 -1.17
CA GLY A 346 9.69 1.23 -2.03
C GLY A 346 8.98 -0.03 -1.52
N GLU A 347 9.51 -0.70 -0.49
CA GLU A 347 8.82 -1.79 0.20
C GLU A 347 7.68 -1.22 1.05
N THR A 348 6.73 -2.08 1.43
CA THR A 348 5.52 -1.66 2.13
C THR A 348 5.52 -2.13 3.58
N GLU A 349 4.95 -1.33 4.46
CA GLU A 349 4.77 -1.68 5.87
C GLU A 349 3.34 -1.38 6.33
N LEU A 350 2.94 -2.08 7.39
CA LEU A 350 1.66 -1.96 8.07
C LEU A 350 1.90 -1.93 9.59
N GLU A 351 1.39 -0.88 10.23
CA GLU A 351 1.29 -0.77 11.68
C GLU A 351 -0.17 -0.79 12.12
N ILE A 352 -0.49 -1.65 13.10
CA ILE A 352 -1.83 -1.79 13.66
C ILE A 352 -1.77 -1.65 15.18
N LEU A 353 -2.42 -0.62 15.70
CA LEU A 353 -2.55 -0.38 17.13
C LEU A 353 -3.85 -0.99 17.64
N ILE A 354 -3.72 -1.91 18.59
CA ILE A 354 -4.84 -2.55 19.27
C ILE A 354 -4.78 -2.19 20.76
N THR A 355 -5.95 -1.93 21.35
CA THR A 355 -6.09 -1.82 22.81
C THR A 355 -6.85 -3.04 23.32
N ASP A 356 -6.21 -3.83 24.17
CA ASP A 356 -6.84 -4.85 24.99
C ASP A 356 -7.28 -4.22 26.34
N THR A 357 -8.55 -4.38 26.71
CA THR A 357 -9.09 -3.80 27.95
C THR A 357 -8.46 -4.33 29.22
N ASN A 358 -7.91 -5.55 29.18
CA ASN A 358 -7.33 -6.25 30.32
C ASN A 358 -5.80 -6.16 30.33
N ARG A 359 -5.17 -6.14 29.15
CA ARG A 359 -3.72 -6.26 29.00
C ARG A 359 -3.04 -5.01 28.45
N GLY A 360 -3.79 -3.98 28.07
CA GLY A 360 -3.25 -2.72 27.55
C GLY A 360 -2.97 -2.77 26.04
N ASN A 361 -2.03 -1.93 25.57
CA ASN A 361 -1.85 -1.72 24.13
C ASN A 361 -0.87 -2.71 23.48
N LEU A 362 -1.26 -3.23 22.33
CA LEU A 362 -0.45 -4.00 21.39
C LEU A 362 -0.22 -3.20 20.11
N LEU A 363 0.97 -3.34 19.54
CA LEU A 363 1.27 -2.87 18.19
C LEU A 363 1.72 -4.05 17.35
N TYR A 364 1.01 -4.32 16.26
CA TYR A 364 1.47 -5.23 15.21
C TYR A 364 2.18 -4.39 14.15
N GLN A 365 3.39 -4.78 13.79
CA GLN A 365 4.17 -4.15 12.73
C GLN A 365 4.55 -5.27 11.75
N LEU A 366 4.18 -5.11 10.49
CA LEU A 366 4.51 -6.03 9.42
C LEU A 366 5.16 -5.26 8.28
N GLU A 367 6.23 -5.79 7.71
CA GLU A 367 6.91 -5.25 6.55
C GLU A 367 6.93 -6.32 5.48
N ASN A 368 6.52 -5.97 4.27
CA ASN A 368 6.49 -6.87 3.12
C ASN A 368 7.66 -6.57 2.18
N PHE A 369 8.29 -7.63 1.72
CA PHE A 369 9.42 -7.68 0.79
C PHE A 369 9.08 -8.66 -0.34
N ASN A 370 9.57 -8.39 -1.54
CA ASN A 370 9.21 -9.19 -2.72
C ASN A 370 10.14 -10.38 -2.97
N ASP A 371 11.18 -10.56 -2.15
CA ASP A 371 12.09 -11.70 -2.27
C ASP A 371 12.74 -12.08 -0.93
N GLU A 372 12.96 -13.38 -0.75
CA GLU A 372 13.58 -13.97 0.44
C GLU A 372 14.96 -13.38 0.74
N SER A 373 15.78 -13.13 -0.29
CA SER A 373 17.14 -12.64 -0.10
C SER A 373 17.15 -11.24 0.52
N SER A 374 16.20 -10.38 0.15
CA SER A 374 16.04 -9.05 0.72
C SER A 374 15.54 -9.14 2.16
N THR A 375 14.52 -9.96 2.43
CA THR A 375 13.99 -10.23 3.78
C THR A 375 15.11 -10.66 4.73
N ASP A 376 15.86 -11.71 4.36
CA ASP A 376 16.94 -12.27 5.15
C ASP A 376 18.06 -11.25 5.43
N ARG A 377 18.45 -10.48 4.40
CA ARG A 377 19.49 -9.44 4.53
C ARG A 377 19.06 -8.35 5.51
N VAL A 378 17.84 -7.85 5.37
CA VAL A 378 17.31 -6.77 6.22
C VAL A 378 17.21 -7.27 7.67
N PHE A 379 16.62 -8.44 7.87
CA PHE A 379 16.45 -9.02 9.20
C PHE A 379 17.78 -9.27 9.91
N LYS A 380 18.74 -9.94 9.25
CA LYS A 380 20.09 -10.17 9.80
C LYS A 380 20.81 -8.85 10.10
N THR A 381 20.68 -7.85 9.22
CA THR A 381 21.29 -6.53 9.42
C THR A 381 20.74 -5.82 10.65
N ARG A 382 19.42 -5.84 10.85
CA ARG A 382 18.75 -5.15 11.97
C ARG A 382 18.92 -5.88 13.29
N TYR A 383 18.90 -7.22 13.27
CA TYR A 383 18.79 -8.04 14.48
C TYR A 383 20.00 -8.93 14.78
N SER A 384 21.12 -8.76 14.07
CA SER A 384 22.36 -9.54 14.28
C SER A 384 22.80 -9.65 15.75
N SER A 385 22.71 -8.57 16.53
CA SER A 385 23.07 -8.60 17.96
C SER A 385 22.19 -9.52 18.80
N TYR A 386 20.93 -9.70 18.39
CA TYR A 386 19.98 -10.57 19.07
C TYR A 386 20.12 -12.02 18.61
N LEU A 387 20.25 -12.24 17.30
CA LEU A 387 20.41 -13.57 16.71
C LEU A 387 21.64 -14.30 17.25
N ASN A 388 22.72 -13.55 17.51
CA ASN A 388 23.99 -14.07 18.02
C ASN A 388 24.04 -14.17 19.56
N ASN A 389 23.03 -13.70 20.29
CA ASN A 389 23.03 -13.72 21.74
C ASN A 389 22.33 -14.98 22.28
N ALA A 390 23.08 -15.83 22.98
CA ALA A 390 22.56 -17.07 23.58
C ALA A 390 21.53 -16.85 24.70
N SER A 391 21.45 -15.64 25.27
CA SER A 391 20.47 -15.29 26.31
C SER A 391 19.12 -14.82 25.74
N VAL A 392 19.01 -14.65 24.42
CA VAL A 392 17.76 -14.27 23.77
C VAL A 392 16.92 -15.52 23.59
N GLU A 393 15.68 -15.46 24.03
CA GLU A 393 14.72 -16.55 23.89
C GLU A 393 14.29 -16.67 22.43
N LYS A 394 14.70 -17.77 21.78
CA LYS A 394 14.36 -18.06 20.39
C LYS A 394 13.09 -18.89 20.33
N VAL A 395 12.22 -18.54 19.38
CA VAL A 395 11.00 -19.26 19.05
C VAL A 395 11.19 -19.82 17.64
N LEU A 396 10.91 -21.11 17.45
CA LEU A 396 10.96 -21.71 16.12
C LEU A 396 9.66 -21.41 15.38
N LEU A 397 9.78 -20.74 14.23
CA LEU A 397 8.68 -20.45 13.31
C LEU A 397 8.98 -21.19 12.00
N GLY A 398 8.59 -22.46 11.94
CA GLY A 398 9.07 -23.37 10.88
C GLY A 398 10.60 -23.46 10.86
N ALA A 399 11.20 -23.14 9.71
CA ALA A 399 12.65 -23.07 9.52
C ALA A 399 13.24 -21.64 9.67
N ARG A 400 12.42 -20.66 10.08
CA ARG A 400 12.81 -19.24 10.16
C ARG A 400 12.98 -18.77 11.60
N ASP A 401 13.70 -17.66 11.74
CA ASP A 401 14.03 -17.05 13.02
C ASP A 401 12.84 -16.27 13.60
N ALA A 402 12.48 -16.57 14.85
CA ALA A 402 11.69 -15.70 15.71
C ALA A 402 12.32 -15.62 17.10
N PHE A 403 12.13 -14.50 17.80
CA PHE A 403 12.67 -14.34 19.15
C PHE A 403 11.93 -13.30 19.98
N ILE A 404 11.99 -13.44 21.31
CA ILE A 404 11.41 -12.50 22.26
C ILE A 404 12.47 -11.50 22.72
N TYR A 405 12.13 -10.22 22.59
CA TYR A 405 12.89 -9.10 23.11
C TYR A 405 12.28 -8.63 24.43
N LYS A 406 13.08 -8.67 25.51
CA LYS A 406 12.70 -8.24 26.86
C LYS A 406 13.41 -6.94 27.23
N ILE A 407 12.72 -6.08 27.97
CA ILE A 407 13.30 -4.87 28.56
C ILE A 407 13.05 -4.84 30.06
N ARG A 408 13.94 -4.17 30.78
CA ARG A 408 13.75 -3.91 32.21
C ARG A 408 12.83 -2.72 32.40
N ARG A 409 11.59 -2.96 32.84
CA ARG A 409 10.59 -1.92 33.11
C ARG A 409 9.83 -2.16 34.40
N ARG A 410 9.11 -1.13 34.86
CA ARG A 410 8.28 -1.21 36.06
C ARG A 410 6.95 -1.85 35.68
N ASN A 411 6.62 -2.99 36.30
CA ASN A 411 5.33 -3.63 36.10
C ASN A 411 4.20 -2.67 36.55
N PRO A 412 3.21 -2.37 35.68
CA PRO A 412 2.12 -1.45 36.00
C PRO A 412 1.27 -1.86 37.21
N GLU A 413 1.07 -3.16 37.40
CA GLU A 413 0.25 -3.74 38.47
C GLU A 413 1.04 -3.83 39.78
N THR A 414 2.21 -4.47 39.76
CA THR A 414 2.99 -4.74 40.99
C THR A 414 3.90 -3.59 41.40
N ARG A 415 4.12 -2.62 40.51
CA ARG A 415 5.04 -1.48 40.68
C ARG A 415 6.49 -1.88 40.99
N LYS A 416 6.88 -3.13 40.73
CA LYS A 416 8.27 -3.62 40.86
C LYS A 416 8.99 -3.56 39.52
N MET A 417 10.32 -3.38 39.55
CA MET A 417 11.16 -3.49 38.36
C MET A 417 11.40 -4.97 38.05
N GLY A 418 11.21 -5.36 36.81
CA GLY A 418 11.50 -6.70 36.32
C GLY A 418 11.82 -6.67 34.83
N GLU A 419 12.37 -7.78 34.33
CA GLU A 419 12.40 -8.01 32.89
C GLU A 419 10.99 -8.39 32.43
N MET A 420 10.53 -7.73 31.38
CA MET A 420 9.23 -7.98 30.78
C MET A 420 9.38 -8.02 29.27
N PRO A 421 8.58 -8.83 28.56
CA PRO A 421 8.54 -8.78 27.11
C PRO A 421 8.13 -7.39 26.63
N GLU A 422 8.96 -6.87 25.73
CA GLU A 422 8.67 -5.69 24.94
C GLU A 422 8.08 -6.09 23.60
N SER A 423 8.63 -7.12 22.95
CA SER A 423 8.11 -7.59 21.66
C SER A 423 8.56 -9.00 21.31
N ILE A 424 7.79 -9.70 20.48
CA ILE A 424 8.26 -10.83 19.68
C ILE A 424 8.52 -10.36 18.25
N VAL A 425 9.67 -10.74 17.69
CA VAL A 425 10.14 -10.37 16.33
C VAL A 425 10.29 -11.66 15.53
N PHE A 426 9.88 -11.64 14.26
CA PHE A 426 9.89 -12.83 13.41
C PHE A 426 10.10 -12.46 11.93
N GLN A 427 10.45 -13.45 11.12
CA GLN A 427 10.44 -13.35 9.66
C GLN A 427 9.89 -14.62 9.01
N ASN A 428 9.32 -14.47 7.81
CA ASN A 428 9.14 -15.55 6.84
C ASN A 428 9.92 -15.19 5.56
N ASP A 429 9.56 -15.75 4.40
CA ASP A 429 10.28 -15.48 3.15
C ASP A 429 10.00 -14.07 2.59
N ARG A 430 8.85 -13.49 2.91
CA ARG A 430 8.39 -12.23 2.31
C ARG A 430 8.10 -11.15 3.34
N GLU A 431 8.18 -11.45 4.62
CA GLU A 431 7.72 -10.56 5.67
C GLU A 431 8.68 -10.54 6.85
N ILE A 432 8.87 -9.33 7.40
CA ILE A 432 9.43 -9.14 8.73
C ILE A 432 8.33 -8.61 9.62
N GLY A 433 8.09 -9.28 10.73
CA GLY A 433 7.02 -8.93 11.65
C GLY A 433 7.48 -8.70 13.08
N LYS A 434 6.69 -7.91 13.80
CA LYS A 434 6.91 -7.60 15.21
C LYS A 434 5.60 -7.35 15.93
N ILE A 435 5.40 -8.02 17.06
CA ILE A 435 4.26 -7.80 17.96
C ILE A 435 4.81 -7.18 19.25
N SER A 436 4.42 -5.95 19.56
CA SER A 436 4.99 -5.18 20.66
C SER A 436 3.99 -4.85 21.76
N ASN A 437 4.40 -5.01 23.02
CA ASN A 437 3.78 -4.41 24.19
C ASN A 437 4.14 -2.92 24.28
N ILE A 438 3.17 -2.02 24.07
CA ILE A 438 3.44 -0.58 24.11
C ILE A 438 2.88 0.08 25.37
N LYS A 439 3.71 0.88 26.05
CA LYS A 439 3.38 1.71 27.23
C LYS A 439 2.85 0.90 28.41
N GLN A 440 1.55 0.62 28.39
CA GLN A 440 0.79 -0.10 29.44
C GLN A 440 0.56 -1.57 29.07
N GLY A 441 1.02 -2.03 27.89
CA GLY A 441 0.95 -3.43 27.50
C GLY A 441 1.70 -4.34 28.47
N ILE A 442 1.02 -5.36 29.01
CA ILE A 442 1.57 -6.29 30.01
C ILE A 442 1.43 -7.76 29.59
N HIS A 443 1.34 -8.04 28.28
CA HIS A 443 1.26 -9.41 27.79
C HIS A 443 2.51 -10.19 28.19
N THR A 444 2.36 -11.45 28.60
CA THR A 444 3.48 -12.34 28.94
C THR A 444 4.16 -12.88 27.69
N ASP A 445 5.28 -13.60 27.88
CA ASP A 445 6.00 -14.25 26.79
C ASP A 445 5.08 -15.25 26.06
N GLU A 446 4.35 -16.07 26.83
CA GLU A 446 3.40 -17.06 26.32
C GLU A 446 2.26 -16.40 25.55
N GLU A 447 1.74 -15.27 26.04
CA GLU A 447 0.66 -14.54 25.36
C GLU A 447 1.15 -13.92 24.03
N LEU A 448 2.39 -13.44 23.96
CA LEU A 448 2.96 -12.94 22.71
C LEU A 448 3.20 -14.08 21.71
N VAL A 449 3.63 -15.26 22.17
CA VAL A 449 3.76 -16.46 21.32
C VAL A 449 2.39 -16.94 20.84
N GLU A 450 1.36 -16.97 21.71
CA GLU A 450 -0.03 -17.28 21.35
C GLU A 450 -0.58 -16.28 20.32
N LYS A 451 -0.17 -15.02 20.40
CA LYS A 451 -0.52 -14.03 19.39
C LYS A 451 0.16 -14.31 18.06
N LEU A 452 1.46 -14.59 18.06
CA LEU A 452 2.20 -14.91 16.85
C LEU A 452 1.65 -16.18 16.16
N SER A 453 1.30 -17.23 16.92
CA SER A 453 0.77 -18.48 16.35
C SER A 453 -0.57 -18.31 15.62
N LYS A 454 -1.26 -17.19 15.84
CA LYS A 454 -2.53 -16.87 15.16
C LYS A 454 -2.33 -16.08 13.87
N PHE A 455 -1.13 -15.60 13.58
CA PHE A 455 -0.83 -14.96 12.30
C PHE A 455 -0.82 -16.01 11.19
N ARG A 456 -1.30 -15.62 10.01
CA ARG A 456 -1.36 -16.48 8.83
C ARG A 456 -0.14 -16.23 7.97
N LEU A 457 0.99 -16.80 8.38
CA LEU A 457 2.29 -16.51 7.79
C LEU A 457 2.67 -17.44 6.63
N GLY A 458 1.80 -18.40 6.27
CA GLY A 458 2.04 -19.50 5.34
C GLY A 458 2.06 -20.87 6.04
N GLU A 459 1.79 -21.95 5.32
CA GLU A 459 1.67 -23.32 5.89
C GLU A 459 2.96 -23.79 6.58
N GLN A 460 4.12 -23.41 6.03
CA GLN A 460 5.44 -23.78 6.54
C GLN A 460 5.93 -22.92 7.73
N TYR A 461 5.21 -21.86 8.12
CA TYR A 461 5.61 -20.94 9.20
C TYR A 461 4.65 -20.98 10.38
N GLN A 462 4.22 -22.17 10.76
CA GLN A 462 3.46 -22.38 12.00
C GLN A 462 4.40 -22.55 13.18
N ILE A 463 4.05 -21.94 14.32
CA ILE A 463 4.76 -22.21 15.58
C ILE A 463 4.41 -23.64 15.98
N SER A 464 5.41 -24.50 16.21
CA SER A 464 5.14 -25.78 16.86
C SER A 464 4.56 -25.50 18.25
N GLU A 465 3.29 -25.87 18.48
CA GLU A 465 2.60 -25.59 19.74
C GLU A 465 3.50 -25.95 20.93
N PRO A 466 3.66 -25.05 21.91
CA PRO A 466 4.42 -25.40 23.10
C PRO A 466 3.77 -26.62 23.75
N ALA A 467 4.58 -27.62 24.11
CA ALA A 467 4.17 -28.94 24.59
C ALA A 467 3.47 -28.94 25.98
N SER A 468 2.76 -27.87 26.33
CA SER A 468 2.02 -27.69 27.57
C SER A 468 0.58 -27.25 27.29
N ALA A 469 -0.15 -28.08 26.56
CA ALA A 469 -1.60 -28.04 26.45
C ALA A 469 -2.15 -29.46 26.14
N LEU A 470 -1.86 -30.41 27.04
CA LEU A 470 -2.60 -31.66 27.20
C LEU A 470 -2.92 -31.86 28.69
#